data_AF-A0A6I3MAN3-F1
#
_entry.id   AF-A0A6I3MAN3-F1
#
_cell.length_a   1.000
_cell.length_b   1.000
_cell.length_c   1.000
_cell.angle_alpha   90.00
_cell.angle_beta   90.00
_cell.angle_gamma   90.00
#
_symmetry.space_group_name_H-M   'P 1'
#
loop_
_entity.id
_entity.type
_entity.pdbx_description
1 polymer ?
#
loop_
_entity_poly.entity_id
_entity_poly.type
_entity_poly.pdbx_seq_one_letter_code
_entity_poly.pdbx_strand_id
1 'polypeptide(L)'
;MAVEETEFTQVFRGYDKDEVDRSINQLRREIISANNASGDVQKENKRLHARIEELTAELEEVGSPTFSGLGTKLENTLRVAEEQSTRLIAQADIDAEKLRRAAEDEAHLMRSDAHELAERTLSEARAQANRLLENARAEADDMVARAHEASEQVRDDANRDAATIRGTASTEAAEARATAKRESAAVVSEAERKAAEMLVAANTEANEARAAAAGLQEETEQTRAEVAVELDQKRAELAKETEQARIDLAKETEQARLDLERETAEARAALDAEIEERRAVLEHELEQARTDLDRELDAERVKLAQEREQVSVDLERETETARLKLQHELDRIRAKHAAELEQMRADLALEQEQARADFEAEAEQARIDLDNQLTSMKKKTTHEVDRMRREIERARMDLDAELATKRDEAEQELLAAQQEAADQTKKFLDDSNAELAEAVARTAEARAEAERLETEARTEIADARDRADEEARERVAAAHSQARKLIADAEERTRALVADAEDRLAQIRIERDAVAGYFESLRGVLTQAEQVANK
;
A
#
# COMPACT_ATOMS: atom_id res chain seq x y z
N MET A 1 -30.27 109.37 130.02
CA MET A 1 -31.64 109.04 129.58
C MET A 1 -32.59 109.67 130.57
N ALA A 2 -33.39 110.65 130.11
CA ALA A 2 -34.59 111.09 130.82
C ALA A 2 -35.66 110.00 130.59
N VAL A 3 -36.34 109.59 131.66
CA VAL A 3 -37.41 108.59 131.60
C VAL A 3 -38.71 109.34 131.29
N GLU A 4 -39.19 109.27 130.06
CA GLU A 4 -40.54 109.70 129.71
C GLU A 4 -41.53 108.63 130.21
N GLU A 5 -42.25 108.92 131.28
CA GLU A 5 -43.35 108.09 131.78
C GLU A 5 -44.52 108.16 130.78
N THR A 6 -44.72 107.09 130.02
CA THR A 6 -45.86 106.97 129.10
C THR A 6 -47.06 106.43 129.88
N GLU A 7 -48.04 107.30 130.20
CA GLU A 7 -49.29 106.91 130.86
C GLU A 7 -50.25 106.24 129.86
N PHE A 8 -50.69 105.01 130.13
CA PHE A 8 -51.68 104.28 129.31
C PHE A 8 -53.11 104.67 129.69
N THR A 9 -54.03 104.81 128.71
CA THR A 9 -55.44 105.14 128.99
C THR A 9 -56.20 103.97 129.64
N GLN A 10 -57.10 104.23 130.61
CA GLN A 10 -57.89 103.20 131.33
C GLN A 10 -59.30 103.00 130.72
N VAL A 11 -59.66 101.74 130.45
CA VAL A 11 -60.98 101.29 129.96
C VAL A 11 -61.68 100.46 131.05
N PHE A 12 -62.98 100.22 130.95
CA PHE A 12 -63.83 99.56 131.96
C PHE A 12 -63.26 98.18 132.38
N ARG A 13 -62.44 98.17 133.45
CA ARG A 13 -61.61 97.06 133.98
C ARG A 13 -60.23 96.81 133.31
N GLY A 14 -59.46 97.84 132.96
CA GLY A 14 -58.03 97.67 132.61
C GLY A 14 -57.43 98.85 131.85
N TYR A 15 -56.20 98.71 131.35
CA TYR A 15 -55.59 99.65 130.40
C TYR A 15 -56.00 99.31 128.95
N ASP A 16 -56.00 100.30 128.04
CA ASP A 16 -56.29 100.10 126.62
C ASP A 16 -55.26 99.14 126.01
N LYS A 17 -55.76 97.99 125.57
CA LYS A 17 -54.96 96.90 125.05
C LYS A 17 -54.16 97.32 123.80
N ASP A 18 -54.72 98.17 122.94
CA ASP A 18 -54.07 98.56 121.68
C ASP A 18 -52.94 99.59 121.89
N GLU A 19 -53.01 100.41 122.95
CA GLU A 19 -51.90 101.28 123.37
C GLU A 19 -50.78 100.48 124.05
N VAL A 20 -51.14 99.55 124.93
CA VAL A 20 -50.18 98.66 125.61
C VAL A 20 -49.48 97.74 124.61
N ASP A 21 -50.20 97.14 123.65
CA ASP A 21 -49.59 96.30 122.62
C ASP A 21 -48.63 97.12 121.72
N ARG A 22 -48.92 98.39 121.45
CA ARG A 22 -48.00 99.28 120.71
C ARG A 22 -46.73 99.60 121.48
N SER A 23 -46.84 99.95 122.77
CA SER A 23 -45.65 100.24 123.60
C SER A 23 -44.81 98.99 123.85
N ILE A 24 -45.43 97.83 124.08
CA ILE A 24 -44.74 96.54 124.21
C ILE A 24 -44.03 96.19 122.90
N ASN A 25 -44.65 96.41 121.75
CA ASN A 25 -44.00 96.18 120.46
C ASN A 25 -42.85 97.16 120.19
N GLN A 26 -42.96 98.41 120.62
CA GLN A 26 -41.87 99.39 120.52
C GLN A 26 -40.70 99.01 121.43
N LEU A 27 -40.96 98.70 122.71
CA LEU A 27 -39.96 98.21 123.66
C LEU A 27 -39.30 96.91 123.17
N ARG A 28 -40.06 96.00 122.55
CA ARG A 28 -39.50 94.78 121.93
C ARG A 28 -38.54 95.13 120.79
N ARG A 29 -38.87 96.11 119.94
CA ARG A 29 -37.96 96.57 118.86
C ARG A 29 -36.71 97.23 119.42
N GLU A 30 -36.85 98.06 120.46
CA GLU A 30 -35.72 98.71 121.13
C GLU A 30 -34.81 97.68 121.82
N ILE A 31 -35.37 96.65 122.47
CA ILE A 31 -34.61 95.53 123.05
C ILE A 31 -33.87 94.75 121.96
N ILE A 32 -34.52 94.46 120.83
CA ILE A 32 -33.86 93.77 119.70
C ILE A 32 -32.73 94.63 119.14
N SER A 33 -32.94 95.94 118.99
CA SER A 33 -31.93 96.88 118.50
C SER A 33 -30.74 96.98 119.47
N ALA A 34 -31.00 97.07 120.78
CA ALA A 34 -29.96 97.09 121.81
C ALA A 34 -29.19 95.77 121.89
N ASN A 35 -29.85 94.62 121.75
CA ASN A 35 -29.18 93.32 121.69
C ASN A 35 -28.30 93.18 120.46
N ASN A 36 -28.75 93.65 119.29
CA ASN A 36 -27.94 93.64 118.09
C ASN A 36 -26.70 94.55 118.24
N ALA A 37 -26.88 95.77 118.78
CA ALA A 37 -25.77 96.67 119.07
C ALA A 37 -24.78 96.08 120.08
N SER A 38 -25.27 95.39 121.13
CA SER A 38 -24.42 94.69 122.10
C SER A 38 -23.65 93.53 121.45
N GLY A 39 -24.29 92.78 120.54
CA GLY A 39 -23.66 91.71 119.77
C GLY A 39 -22.56 92.23 118.84
N ASP A 40 -22.76 93.38 118.21
CA ASP A 40 -21.75 93.99 117.33
C ASP A 40 -20.57 94.55 118.14
N VAL A 41 -20.82 95.17 119.29
CA VAL A 41 -19.76 95.57 120.24
C VAL A 41 -18.97 94.35 120.74
N GLN A 42 -19.62 93.22 121.02
CA GLN A 42 -18.90 91.99 121.41
C GLN A 42 -18.02 91.43 120.29
N LYS A 43 -18.48 91.47 119.03
CA LYS A 43 -17.65 91.07 117.88
C LYS A 43 -16.44 91.99 117.73
N GLU A 44 -16.64 93.30 117.90
CA GLU A 44 -15.56 94.28 117.84
C GLU A 44 -14.56 94.11 118.99
N ASN A 45 -15.04 93.79 120.20
CA ASN A 45 -14.18 93.49 121.34
C ASN A 45 -13.34 92.22 121.12
N LYS A 46 -13.93 91.17 120.54
CA LYS A 46 -13.19 89.96 120.11
C LYS A 46 -12.14 90.27 119.06
N ARG A 47 -12.46 91.12 118.08
CA ARG A 47 -11.51 91.56 117.04
C ARG A 47 -10.35 92.37 117.63
N LEU A 48 -10.63 93.28 118.55
CA LEU A 48 -9.61 94.06 119.26
C LEU A 48 -8.74 93.17 120.15
N HIS A 49 -9.31 92.18 120.83
CA HIS A 49 -8.54 91.20 121.60
C HIS A 49 -7.61 90.37 120.71
N ALA A 50 -8.08 89.87 119.57
CA ALA A 50 -7.23 89.16 118.61
C ALA A 50 -6.11 90.07 118.08
N ARG A 51 -6.39 91.36 117.87
CA ARG A 51 -5.35 92.33 117.45
C ARG A 51 -4.35 92.64 118.56
N ILE A 52 -4.80 92.66 119.82
CA ILE A 52 -3.90 92.78 120.97
C ILE A 52 -3.03 91.53 121.09
N GLU A 53 -3.58 90.32 120.93
CA GLU A 53 -2.79 89.08 120.91
C GLU A 53 -1.77 89.08 119.77
N GLU A 54 -2.15 89.50 118.57
CA GLU A 54 -1.25 89.63 117.42
C GLU A 54 -0.14 90.67 117.66
N LEU A 55 -0.47 91.85 118.19
CA LEU A 55 0.51 92.88 118.54
C LEU A 55 1.39 92.48 119.74
N THR A 56 0.86 91.67 120.66
CA THR A 56 1.63 91.12 121.80
C THR A 56 2.60 90.04 121.30
N ALA A 57 2.19 89.22 120.32
CA ALA A 57 3.06 88.28 119.64
C ALA A 57 4.17 88.99 118.83
N GLU A 58 3.85 90.07 118.11
CA GLU A 58 4.85 90.92 117.45
C GLU A 58 5.79 91.61 118.46
N LEU A 59 5.31 91.98 119.65
CA LEU A 59 6.13 92.53 120.73
C LEU A 59 7.01 91.46 121.43
N GLU A 60 6.57 90.20 121.50
CA GLU A 60 7.44 89.08 121.89
C GLU A 60 8.50 88.78 120.82
N GLU A 61 8.19 88.97 119.55
CA GLU A 61 9.11 88.77 118.43
C GLU A 61 10.19 89.87 118.34
N VAL A 62 9.89 91.10 118.81
CA VAL A 62 10.79 92.27 118.79
C VAL A 62 11.37 92.63 120.19
N GLY A 63 10.94 91.93 121.24
CA GLY A 63 11.30 92.17 122.64
C GLY A 63 12.73 91.74 123.04
N SER A 64 13.69 92.64 122.84
CA SER A 64 15.07 92.69 123.39
C SER A 64 16.08 91.58 122.97
N PRO A 65 17.12 91.92 122.17
CA PRO A 65 18.05 90.96 121.58
C PRO A 65 19.18 90.54 122.54
N THR A 66 19.35 89.23 122.73
CA THR A 66 20.55 88.64 123.37
C THR A 66 21.22 87.61 122.46
N PHE A 67 22.52 87.80 122.20
CA PHE A 67 23.37 87.04 121.26
C PHE A 67 23.51 85.52 121.54
N SER A 68 23.03 85.01 122.68
CA SER A 68 23.02 83.56 123.00
C SER A 68 21.89 82.79 122.29
N GLY A 69 20.79 83.44 121.92
CA GLY A 69 19.66 82.80 121.22
C GLY A 69 19.90 82.56 119.72
N LEU A 70 20.97 83.12 119.17
CA LEU A 70 21.41 82.84 117.80
C LEU A 70 22.05 81.45 117.67
N GLY A 71 22.81 80.97 118.67
CA GLY A 71 23.48 79.67 118.61
C GLY A 71 22.52 78.47 118.56
N THR A 72 21.51 78.44 119.43
CA THR A 72 20.55 77.31 119.49
C THR A 72 19.54 77.32 118.34
N LYS A 73 19.15 78.50 117.83
CA LYS A 73 18.34 78.59 116.61
C LYS A 73 19.14 78.18 115.37
N LEU A 74 20.40 78.60 115.25
CA LEU A 74 21.29 78.22 114.15
C LEU A 74 21.60 76.72 114.17
N GLU A 75 21.87 76.14 115.34
CA GLU A 75 22.08 74.70 115.53
C GLU A 75 20.83 73.88 115.19
N ASN A 76 19.64 74.30 115.63
CA ASN A 76 18.39 73.63 115.23
C ASN A 76 18.12 73.76 113.72
N THR A 77 18.40 74.91 113.10
CA THR A 77 18.27 75.05 111.64
C THR A 77 19.28 74.17 110.89
N LEU A 78 20.50 74.01 111.41
CA LEU A 78 21.51 73.14 110.82
C LEU A 78 21.17 71.67 110.98
N ARG A 79 20.66 71.25 112.15
CA ARG A 79 20.21 69.87 112.37
C ARG A 79 19.01 69.52 111.48
N VAL A 80 18.04 70.42 111.36
CA VAL A 80 16.91 70.25 110.44
C VAL A 80 17.40 70.26 108.99
N ALA A 81 18.35 71.11 108.63
CA ALA A 81 18.96 71.11 107.30
C ALA A 81 19.80 69.86 107.01
N GLU A 82 20.49 69.28 107.99
CA GLU A 82 21.28 68.03 107.87
C GLU A 82 20.38 66.81 107.71
N GLU A 83 19.28 66.75 108.47
CA GLU A 83 18.24 65.74 108.30
C GLU A 83 17.53 65.89 106.94
N GLN A 84 17.23 67.13 106.53
CA GLN A 84 16.66 67.42 105.21
C GLN A 84 17.64 67.09 104.07
N SER A 85 18.94 67.35 104.24
CA SER A 85 19.98 67.02 103.27
C SER A 85 20.16 65.52 103.14
N THR A 86 20.25 64.80 104.27
CA THR A 86 20.35 63.33 104.27
C THR A 86 19.12 62.71 103.60
N ARG A 87 17.94 63.25 103.86
CA ARG A 87 16.69 62.83 103.19
C ARG A 87 16.70 63.16 101.69
N LEU A 88 17.17 64.35 101.30
CA LEU A 88 17.24 64.76 99.89
C LEU A 88 18.26 63.92 99.11
N ILE A 89 19.42 63.62 99.71
CA ILE A 89 20.44 62.73 99.16
C ILE A 89 19.89 61.31 99.00
N ALA A 90 19.26 60.75 100.03
CA ALA A 90 18.65 59.42 99.96
C ALA A 90 17.53 59.37 98.90
N GLN A 91 16.73 60.43 98.78
CA GLN A 91 15.69 60.55 97.75
C GLN A 91 16.31 60.61 96.35
N ALA A 92 17.37 61.41 96.16
CA ALA A 92 18.10 61.49 94.90
C ALA A 92 18.74 60.16 94.50
N ASP A 93 19.31 59.41 95.45
CA ASP A 93 19.88 58.08 95.20
C ASP A 93 18.77 57.05 94.86
N ILE A 94 17.61 57.12 95.52
CA ILE A 94 16.44 56.28 95.20
C ILE A 94 15.91 56.59 93.81
N ASP A 95 15.79 57.88 93.46
CA ASP A 95 15.28 58.30 92.15
C ASP A 95 16.28 58.00 91.04
N ALA A 96 17.58 58.08 91.32
CA ALA A 96 18.64 57.59 90.43
C ALA A 96 18.54 56.08 90.19
N GLU A 97 18.40 55.27 91.24
CA GLU A 97 18.23 53.82 91.08
C GLU A 97 16.95 53.45 90.32
N LYS A 98 15.84 54.17 90.58
CA LYS A 98 14.58 53.99 89.84
C LYS A 98 14.73 54.37 88.37
N LEU A 99 15.38 55.49 88.07
CA LEU A 99 15.62 55.93 86.70
C LEU A 99 16.47 54.92 85.94
N ARG A 100 17.55 54.41 86.56
CA ARG A 100 18.38 53.37 85.96
C ARG A 100 17.59 52.11 85.67
N ARG A 101 16.85 51.58 86.65
CA ARG A 101 16.04 50.37 86.47
C ARG A 101 14.97 50.55 85.39
N ALA A 102 14.26 51.67 85.41
CA ALA A 102 13.24 51.96 84.40
C ALA A 102 13.85 52.00 82.98
N ALA A 103 15.03 52.61 82.84
CA ALA A 103 15.74 52.67 81.56
C ALA A 103 16.25 51.29 81.11
N GLU A 104 16.80 50.49 82.03
CA GLU A 104 17.24 49.12 81.76
C GLU A 104 16.06 48.19 81.37
N ASP A 105 14.94 48.29 82.08
CA ASP A 105 13.72 47.51 81.82
C ASP A 105 13.10 47.89 80.47
N GLU A 106 13.01 49.19 80.15
CA GLU A 106 12.50 49.68 78.86
C GLU A 106 13.43 49.28 77.71
N ALA A 107 14.75 49.35 77.91
CA ALA A 107 15.73 48.89 76.94
C ALA A 107 15.63 47.37 76.71
N HIS A 108 15.44 46.59 77.77
CA HIS A 108 15.24 45.15 77.66
C HIS A 108 13.95 44.82 76.90
N LEU A 109 12.84 45.49 77.24
CA LEU A 109 11.55 45.30 76.57
C LEU A 109 11.65 45.63 75.08
N MET A 110 12.22 46.79 74.72
CA MET A 110 12.35 47.20 73.33
C MET A 110 13.23 46.24 72.51
N ARG A 111 14.32 45.72 73.10
CA ARG A 111 15.14 44.69 72.45
C ARG A 111 14.38 43.37 72.29
N SER A 112 13.65 42.94 73.31
CA SER A 112 12.84 41.71 73.27
C SER A 112 11.77 41.80 72.19
N ASP A 113 11.03 42.90 72.13
CA ASP A 113 9.96 43.12 71.14
C ASP A 113 10.53 43.15 69.71
N ALA A 114 11.68 43.82 69.52
CA ALA A 114 12.35 43.86 68.22
C ALA A 114 12.84 42.48 67.77
N HIS A 115 13.39 41.68 68.70
CA HIS A 115 13.77 40.29 68.42
C HIS A 115 12.56 39.42 68.06
N GLU A 116 11.46 39.53 68.80
CA GLU A 116 10.25 38.76 68.51
C GLU A 116 9.63 39.14 67.15
N LEU A 117 9.57 40.43 66.82
CA LEU A 117 9.12 40.89 65.49
C LEU A 117 10.04 40.42 64.37
N ALA A 118 11.35 40.42 64.59
CA ALA A 118 12.35 39.92 63.66
C ALA A 118 12.20 38.39 63.43
N GLU A 119 11.96 37.62 64.49
CA GLU A 119 11.71 36.18 64.38
C GLU A 119 10.38 35.89 63.66
N ARG A 120 9.31 36.62 63.99
CA ARG A 120 8.02 36.49 63.31
C ARG A 120 8.13 36.77 61.81
N THR A 121 8.77 37.87 61.42
CA THR A 121 8.99 38.23 60.00
C THR A 121 9.81 37.18 59.25
N LEU A 122 10.86 36.63 59.87
CA LEU A 122 11.64 35.53 59.30
C LEU A 122 10.83 34.24 59.16
N SER A 123 10.04 33.89 60.19
CA SER A 123 9.19 32.70 60.17
C SER A 123 8.11 32.78 59.09
N GLU A 124 7.45 33.94 58.97
CA GLU A 124 6.45 34.20 57.94
C GLU A 124 7.05 34.12 56.53
N ALA A 125 8.19 34.77 56.30
CA ALA A 125 8.86 34.72 55.01
C ALA A 125 9.32 33.30 54.63
N ARG A 126 9.83 32.52 55.59
CA ARG A 126 10.17 31.09 55.37
C ARG A 126 8.94 30.25 55.06
N ALA A 127 7.82 30.47 55.76
CA ALA A 127 6.58 29.77 55.49
C ALA A 127 6.03 30.11 54.10
N GLN A 128 6.10 31.38 53.68
CA GLN A 128 5.70 31.81 52.33
C GLN A 128 6.61 31.21 51.25
N ALA A 129 7.93 31.24 51.46
CA ALA A 129 8.90 30.61 50.56
C ALA A 129 8.65 29.11 50.41
N ASN A 130 8.43 28.39 51.50
CA ASN A 130 8.11 26.96 51.44
C ASN A 130 6.82 26.68 50.67
N ARG A 131 5.75 27.48 50.88
CA ARG A 131 4.50 27.35 50.12
C ARG A 131 4.70 27.59 48.63
N LEU A 132 5.51 28.59 48.27
CA LEU A 132 5.85 28.84 46.87
C LEU A 132 6.53 27.62 46.24
N LEU A 133 7.52 27.05 46.92
CA LEU A 133 8.24 25.87 46.46
C LEU A 133 7.35 24.62 46.37
N GLU A 134 6.44 24.43 47.32
CA GLU A 134 5.45 23.35 47.29
C GLU A 134 4.49 23.51 46.12
N ASN A 135 3.98 24.72 45.86
CA ASN A 135 3.13 25.00 44.72
C ASN A 135 3.86 24.74 43.39
N ALA A 136 5.09 25.24 43.24
CA ALA A 136 5.90 25.02 42.04
C ALA A 136 6.23 23.53 41.81
N ARG A 137 6.41 22.76 42.89
CA ARG A 137 6.56 21.29 42.79
C ARG A 137 5.27 20.62 42.33
N ALA A 138 4.13 20.99 42.89
CA ALA A 138 2.83 20.44 42.49
C ALA A 138 2.49 20.78 41.03
N GLU A 139 2.76 22.02 40.59
CA GLU A 139 2.60 22.44 39.19
C GLU A 139 3.54 21.67 38.25
N ALA A 140 4.79 21.46 38.67
CA ALA A 140 5.73 20.65 37.90
C ALA A 140 5.26 19.20 37.75
N ASP A 141 4.79 18.58 38.83
CA ASP A 141 4.30 17.19 38.81
C ASP A 141 3.03 17.06 37.94
N ASP A 142 2.13 18.04 37.99
CA ASP A 142 0.96 18.11 37.10
C ASP A 142 1.35 18.31 35.63
N MET A 143 2.37 19.14 35.35
CA MET A 143 2.88 19.33 34.00
C MET A 143 3.56 18.07 33.45
N VAL A 144 4.31 17.33 34.29
CA VAL A 144 4.86 16.01 33.94
C VAL A 144 3.73 15.05 33.58
N ALA A 145 2.68 14.97 34.41
CA ALA A 145 1.56 14.08 34.16
C ALA A 145 0.85 14.40 32.85
N ARG A 146 0.53 15.68 32.60
CA ARG A 146 -0.11 16.14 31.36
C ARG A 146 0.75 15.90 30.12
N ALA A 147 2.07 16.15 30.20
CA ALA A 147 2.98 15.90 29.09
C ALA A 147 3.12 14.41 28.78
N HIS A 148 3.18 13.56 29.81
CA HIS A 148 3.18 12.11 29.63
C HIS A 148 1.87 11.61 29.01
N GLU A 149 0.71 12.03 29.51
CA GLU A 149 -0.58 11.63 28.97
C GLU A 149 -0.73 12.07 27.50
N ALA A 150 -0.35 13.31 27.17
CA ALA A 150 -0.38 13.80 25.78
C ALA A 150 0.58 13.02 24.87
N SER A 151 1.82 12.77 25.32
CA SER A 151 2.83 11.97 24.60
C SER A 151 2.35 10.54 24.35
N GLU A 152 1.79 9.89 25.38
CA GLU A 152 1.20 8.54 25.27
C GLU A 152 0.01 8.53 24.32
N GLN A 153 -0.90 9.50 24.42
CA GLN A 153 -2.05 9.59 23.53
C GLN A 153 -1.63 9.73 22.06
N VAL A 154 -0.69 10.62 21.75
CA VAL A 154 -0.17 10.80 20.37
C VAL A 154 0.47 9.50 19.85
N ARG A 155 1.28 8.82 20.69
CA ARG A 155 1.89 7.53 20.34
C ARG A 155 0.84 6.45 20.12
N ASP A 156 -0.17 6.38 20.96
CA ASP A 156 -1.24 5.39 20.89
C ASP A 156 -2.13 5.58 19.67
N ASP A 157 -2.54 6.81 19.39
CA ASP A 157 -3.36 7.15 18.22
C ASP A 157 -2.61 6.81 16.93
N ALA A 158 -1.33 7.20 16.83
CA ALA A 158 -0.49 6.83 15.69
C ALA A 158 -0.29 5.31 15.56
N ASN A 159 -0.13 4.59 16.68
CA ASN A 159 -0.01 3.12 16.67
C ASN A 159 -1.32 2.44 16.24
N ARG A 160 -2.48 2.94 16.68
CA ARG A 160 -3.81 2.43 16.29
C ARG A 160 -4.09 2.69 14.81
N ASP A 161 -3.77 3.87 14.32
CA ASP A 161 -3.91 4.21 12.89
C ASP A 161 -3.00 3.32 12.05
N ALA A 162 -1.74 3.16 12.44
CA ALA A 162 -0.82 2.28 11.73
C ALA A 162 -1.18 0.79 11.84
N ALA A 163 -1.83 0.37 12.92
CA ALA A 163 -2.39 -0.99 13.02
C ALA A 163 -3.59 -1.16 12.07
N THR A 164 -4.45 -0.15 11.98
CA THR A 164 -5.60 -0.14 11.06
C THR A 164 -5.14 -0.19 9.62
N ILE A 165 -4.23 0.70 9.21
CA ILE A 165 -3.67 0.72 7.84
C ILE A 165 -2.96 -0.60 7.51
N ARG A 166 -2.18 -1.16 8.44
CA ARG A 166 -1.57 -2.48 8.24
C ARG A 166 -2.61 -3.59 8.08
N GLY A 167 -3.69 -3.53 8.85
CA GLY A 167 -4.81 -4.47 8.77
C GLY A 167 -5.53 -4.40 7.43
N THR A 168 -5.86 -3.19 6.96
CA THR A 168 -6.52 -2.97 5.66
C THR A 168 -5.59 -3.37 4.52
N ALA A 169 -4.36 -2.88 4.48
CA ALA A 169 -3.38 -3.23 3.44
C ALA A 169 -3.10 -4.74 3.39
N SER A 170 -3.01 -5.42 4.55
CA SER A 170 -2.85 -6.87 4.57
C SER A 170 -4.08 -7.61 4.03
N THR A 171 -5.29 -7.11 4.30
CA THR A 171 -6.54 -7.72 3.83
C THR A 171 -6.71 -7.49 2.33
N GLU A 172 -6.52 -6.26 1.86
CA GLU A 172 -6.56 -5.90 0.44
C GLU A 172 -5.50 -6.65 -0.36
N ALA A 173 -4.26 -6.75 0.13
CA ALA A 173 -3.23 -7.55 -0.52
C ALA A 173 -3.55 -9.05 -0.52
N ALA A 174 -4.30 -9.56 0.47
CA ALA A 174 -4.75 -10.96 0.49
C ALA A 174 -5.90 -11.17 -0.51
N GLU A 175 -6.87 -10.25 -0.57
CA GLU A 175 -7.98 -10.28 -1.52
C GLU A 175 -7.49 -10.14 -2.97
N ALA A 176 -6.62 -9.17 -3.26
CA ALA A 176 -6.01 -8.99 -4.57
C ALA A 176 -5.26 -10.25 -5.02
N ARG A 177 -4.45 -10.86 -4.14
CA ARG A 177 -3.77 -12.13 -4.44
C ARG A 177 -4.76 -13.27 -4.66
N ALA A 178 -5.83 -13.35 -3.88
CA ALA A 178 -6.84 -14.39 -4.03
C ALA A 178 -7.66 -14.21 -5.32
N THR A 179 -7.93 -12.98 -5.72
CA THR A 179 -8.61 -12.63 -6.97
C THR A 179 -7.70 -12.91 -8.17
N ALA A 180 -6.46 -12.41 -8.18
CA ALA A 180 -5.49 -12.69 -9.22
C ALA A 180 -5.21 -14.20 -9.38
N LYS A 181 -5.14 -14.95 -8.27
CA LYS A 181 -5.04 -16.42 -8.31
C LYS A 181 -6.27 -17.09 -8.91
N ARG A 182 -7.49 -16.60 -8.62
CA ARG A 182 -8.74 -17.12 -9.20
C ARG A 182 -8.84 -16.81 -10.68
N GLU A 183 -8.51 -15.59 -11.09
CA GLU A 183 -8.54 -15.15 -12.48
C GLU A 183 -7.49 -15.87 -13.31
N SER A 184 -6.24 -15.95 -12.85
CA SER A 184 -5.21 -16.76 -13.52
C SER A 184 -5.61 -18.23 -13.65
N ALA A 185 -6.20 -18.83 -12.60
CA ALA A 185 -6.70 -20.21 -12.69
C ALA A 185 -7.86 -20.35 -13.69
N ALA A 186 -8.76 -19.35 -13.76
CA ALA A 186 -9.86 -19.33 -14.72
C ALA A 186 -9.33 -19.21 -16.16
N VAL A 187 -8.36 -18.31 -16.41
CA VAL A 187 -7.70 -18.16 -17.71
C VAL A 187 -6.98 -19.44 -18.11
N VAL A 188 -6.23 -20.06 -17.20
CA VAL A 188 -5.55 -21.34 -17.47
C VAL A 188 -6.57 -22.43 -17.80
N SER A 189 -7.66 -22.55 -17.03
CA SER A 189 -8.71 -23.53 -17.29
C SER A 189 -9.44 -23.28 -18.62
N GLU A 190 -9.68 -22.01 -18.96
CA GLU A 190 -10.28 -21.65 -20.24
C GLU A 190 -9.33 -21.94 -21.41
N ALA A 191 -8.03 -21.66 -21.26
CA ALA A 191 -7.04 -21.96 -22.26
C ALA A 191 -6.85 -23.48 -22.44
N GLU A 192 -6.84 -24.26 -21.35
CA GLU A 192 -6.85 -25.72 -21.38
C GLU A 192 -8.10 -26.26 -22.09
N ARG A 193 -9.29 -25.67 -21.83
CA ARG A 193 -10.52 -26.03 -22.54
C ARG A 193 -10.43 -25.71 -24.02
N LYS A 194 -10.00 -24.50 -24.40
CA LYS A 194 -9.81 -24.09 -25.80
C LYS A 194 -8.79 -25.01 -26.49
N ALA A 195 -7.69 -25.35 -25.83
CA ALA A 195 -6.68 -26.27 -26.36
C ALA A 195 -7.25 -27.68 -26.54
N ALA A 196 -8.07 -28.17 -25.60
CA ALA A 196 -8.76 -29.45 -25.73
C ALA A 196 -9.77 -29.45 -26.88
N GLU A 197 -10.56 -28.39 -27.01
CA GLU A 197 -11.49 -28.20 -28.14
C GLU A 197 -10.75 -28.16 -29.47
N MET A 198 -9.62 -27.44 -29.55
CA MET A 198 -8.76 -27.44 -30.73
C MET A 198 -8.18 -28.81 -31.03
N LEU A 199 -7.74 -29.58 -30.02
CA LEU A 199 -7.24 -30.95 -30.23
C LEU A 199 -8.33 -31.91 -30.71
N VAL A 200 -9.57 -31.72 -30.25
CA VAL A 200 -10.72 -32.50 -30.74
C VAL A 200 -11.02 -32.12 -32.18
N ALA A 201 -11.11 -30.83 -32.49
CA ALA A 201 -11.34 -30.33 -33.85
C ALA A 201 -10.24 -30.80 -34.82
N ALA A 202 -8.98 -30.67 -34.41
CA ALA A 202 -7.82 -31.17 -35.15
C ALA A 202 -7.90 -32.68 -35.40
N ASN A 203 -8.32 -33.45 -34.40
CA ASN A 203 -8.49 -34.90 -34.56
C ASN A 203 -9.67 -35.25 -35.47
N THR A 204 -10.80 -34.54 -35.37
CA THR A 204 -11.93 -34.76 -36.27
C THR A 204 -11.55 -34.43 -37.70
N GLU A 205 -10.90 -33.30 -37.94
CA GLU A 205 -10.46 -32.87 -39.26
C GLU A 205 -9.35 -33.78 -39.82
N ALA A 206 -8.40 -34.20 -38.98
CA ALA A 206 -7.41 -35.21 -39.37
C ALA A 206 -8.05 -36.57 -39.69
N ASN A 207 -9.09 -36.97 -38.96
CA ASN A 207 -9.83 -38.21 -39.23
C ASN A 207 -10.66 -38.10 -40.52
N GLU A 208 -11.29 -36.96 -40.77
CA GLU A 208 -11.99 -36.67 -42.02
C GLU A 208 -11.01 -36.64 -43.20
N ALA A 209 -9.86 -35.99 -43.06
CA ALA A 209 -8.80 -35.99 -44.06
C ALA A 209 -8.23 -37.40 -44.30
N ARG A 210 -8.09 -38.23 -43.25
CA ARG A 210 -7.70 -39.64 -43.39
C ARG A 210 -8.77 -40.47 -44.08
N ALA A 211 -10.06 -40.26 -43.75
CA ALA A 211 -11.17 -40.96 -44.40
C ALA A 211 -11.29 -40.57 -45.87
N ALA A 212 -11.15 -39.28 -46.19
CA ALA A 212 -11.10 -38.78 -47.57
C ALA A 212 -9.90 -39.36 -48.33
N ALA A 213 -8.71 -39.37 -47.71
CA ALA A 213 -7.52 -39.97 -48.31
C ALA A 213 -7.68 -41.49 -48.52
N ALA A 214 -8.31 -42.20 -47.59
CA ALA A 214 -8.62 -43.62 -47.74
C ALA A 214 -9.64 -43.87 -48.86
N GLY A 215 -10.68 -43.03 -48.96
CA GLY A 215 -11.66 -43.09 -50.05
C GLY A 215 -11.04 -42.81 -51.42
N LEU A 216 -10.21 -41.77 -51.53
CA LEU A 216 -9.42 -41.47 -52.74
C LEU A 216 -8.48 -42.61 -53.10
N GLN A 217 -7.88 -43.27 -52.10
CA GLN A 217 -7.00 -44.40 -52.34
C GLN A 217 -7.78 -45.65 -52.78
N GLU A 218 -8.95 -45.91 -52.20
CA GLU A 218 -9.86 -46.98 -52.66
C GLU A 218 -10.34 -46.71 -54.09
N GLU A 219 -10.74 -45.47 -54.42
CA GLU A 219 -11.10 -45.05 -55.77
C GLU A 219 -9.93 -45.19 -56.74
N THR A 220 -8.70 -44.90 -56.29
CA THR A 220 -7.46 -45.14 -57.06
C THR A 220 -7.21 -46.62 -57.30
N GLU A 221 -7.44 -47.48 -56.30
CA GLU A 221 -7.29 -48.92 -56.41
C GLU A 221 -8.39 -49.52 -57.31
N GLN A 222 -9.62 -49.02 -57.21
CA GLN A 222 -10.74 -49.39 -58.09
C GLN A 222 -10.46 -48.98 -59.54
N THR A 223 -10.10 -47.73 -59.82
CA THR A 223 -9.73 -47.31 -61.19
C THR A 223 -8.55 -48.10 -61.74
N ARG A 224 -7.56 -48.44 -60.91
CA ARG A 224 -6.47 -49.34 -61.33
C ARG A 224 -6.96 -50.75 -61.64
N ALA A 225 -7.86 -51.29 -60.84
CA ALA A 225 -8.43 -52.63 -61.04
C ALA A 225 -9.34 -52.68 -62.28
N GLU A 226 -10.20 -51.68 -62.47
CA GLU A 226 -11.05 -51.52 -63.66
C GLU A 226 -10.20 -51.44 -64.93
N VAL A 227 -9.19 -50.57 -64.96
CA VAL A 227 -8.29 -50.46 -66.10
C VAL A 227 -7.50 -51.75 -66.32
N ALA A 228 -7.13 -52.49 -65.26
CA ALA A 228 -6.47 -53.80 -65.39
C ALA A 228 -7.40 -54.86 -66.00
N VAL A 229 -8.67 -54.88 -65.61
CA VAL A 229 -9.68 -55.77 -66.18
C VAL A 229 -9.96 -55.42 -67.64
N GLU A 230 -10.11 -54.14 -67.98
CA GLU A 230 -10.28 -53.70 -69.37
C GLU A 230 -9.06 -54.07 -70.23
N LEU A 231 -7.85 -53.93 -69.68
CA LEU A 231 -6.60 -54.37 -70.28
C LEU A 231 -6.60 -55.86 -70.61
N ASP A 232 -7.00 -56.70 -69.66
CA ASP A 232 -7.01 -58.14 -69.82
C ASP A 232 -8.13 -58.58 -70.78
N GLN A 233 -9.29 -57.92 -70.76
CA GLN A 233 -10.37 -58.12 -71.73
C GLN A 233 -9.90 -57.78 -73.15
N LYS A 234 -9.31 -56.60 -73.36
CA LYS A 234 -8.83 -56.19 -74.69
C LYS A 234 -7.73 -57.11 -75.23
N ARG A 235 -6.85 -57.61 -74.35
CA ARG A 235 -5.86 -58.64 -74.71
C ARG A 235 -6.50 -59.96 -75.09
N ALA A 236 -7.52 -60.40 -74.35
CA ALA A 236 -8.24 -61.65 -74.64
C ALA A 236 -9.07 -61.56 -75.93
N GLU A 237 -9.72 -60.42 -76.18
CA GLU A 237 -10.43 -60.12 -77.43
C GLU A 237 -9.48 -60.20 -78.63
N LEU A 238 -8.33 -59.48 -78.57
CA LEU A 238 -7.33 -59.53 -79.63
C LEU A 238 -6.77 -60.95 -79.84
N ALA A 239 -6.49 -61.69 -78.76
CA ALA A 239 -6.04 -63.08 -78.85
C ALA A 239 -7.08 -63.96 -79.55
N LYS A 240 -8.38 -63.76 -79.25
CA LYS A 240 -9.47 -64.49 -79.90
C LYS A 240 -9.63 -64.11 -81.37
N GLU A 241 -9.55 -62.82 -81.71
CA GLU A 241 -9.62 -62.33 -83.09
C GLU A 241 -8.46 -62.87 -83.93
N THR A 242 -7.23 -62.83 -83.40
CA THR A 242 -6.07 -63.40 -84.09
C THR A 242 -6.17 -64.92 -84.27
N GLU A 243 -6.70 -65.66 -83.29
CA GLU A 243 -6.91 -67.11 -83.43
C GLU A 243 -8.03 -67.45 -84.42
N GLN A 244 -9.14 -66.71 -84.38
CA GLN A 244 -10.25 -66.90 -85.31
C GLN A 244 -9.80 -66.63 -86.75
N ALA A 245 -9.08 -65.54 -86.99
CA ALA A 245 -8.56 -65.21 -88.30
C ALA A 245 -7.51 -66.22 -88.78
N ARG A 246 -6.67 -66.79 -87.90
CA ARG A 246 -5.80 -67.93 -88.24
C ARG A 246 -6.58 -69.17 -88.67
N ILE A 247 -7.65 -69.50 -87.95
CA ILE A 247 -8.52 -70.65 -88.27
C ILE A 247 -9.19 -70.43 -89.63
N ASP A 248 -9.70 -69.23 -89.88
CA ASP A 248 -10.39 -68.92 -91.14
C ASP A 248 -9.42 -68.90 -92.32
N LEU A 249 -8.22 -68.31 -92.16
CA LEU A 249 -7.15 -68.40 -93.15
C LEU A 249 -6.73 -69.86 -93.42
N ALA A 250 -6.59 -70.69 -92.38
CA ALA A 250 -6.29 -72.11 -92.54
C ALA A 250 -7.37 -72.84 -93.35
N LYS A 251 -8.66 -72.56 -93.09
CA LYS A 251 -9.77 -73.13 -93.86
C LYS A 251 -9.75 -72.66 -95.32
N GLU A 252 -9.53 -71.38 -95.57
CA GLU A 252 -9.44 -70.83 -96.92
C GLU A 252 -8.27 -71.46 -97.69
N THR A 253 -7.11 -71.62 -97.05
CA THR A 253 -5.95 -72.28 -97.67
C THR A 253 -6.21 -73.76 -98.00
N GLU A 254 -6.93 -74.48 -97.14
CA GLU A 254 -7.30 -75.88 -97.37
C GLU A 254 -8.37 -76.01 -98.47
N GLN A 255 -9.37 -75.13 -98.46
CA GLN A 255 -10.41 -75.08 -99.47
C GLN A 255 -9.81 -74.80 -100.86
N ALA A 256 -8.94 -73.79 -100.96
CA ALA A 256 -8.26 -73.47 -102.20
C ALA A 256 -7.37 -74.63 -102.70
N ARG A 257 -6.73 -75.36 -101.77
CA ARG A 257 -5.96 -76.57 -102.12
C ARG A 257 -6.85 -77.67 -102.69
N LEU A 258 -7.99 -77.95 -102.05
CA LEU A 258 -8.95 -78.97 -102.51
C LEU A 258 -9.56 -78.61 -103.87
N ASP A 259 -9.90 -77.34 -104.07
CA ASP A 259 -10.42 -76.84 -105.34
C ASP A 259 -9.37 -76.99 -106.46
N LEU A 260 -8.11 -76.66 -106.19
CA LEU A 260 -7.02 -76.89 -107.15
C LEU A 260 -6.81 -78.37 -107.46
N GLU A 261 -6.80 -79.25 -106.44
CA GLU A 261 -6.67 -80.70 -106.64
C GLU A 261 -7.80 -81.23 -107.54
N ARG A 262 -9.04 -80.77 -107.33
CA ARG A 262 -10.19 -81.12 -108.18
C ARG A 262 -10.02 -80.64 -109.61
N GLU A 263 -9.69 -79.36 -109.83
CA GLU A 263 -9.46 -78.81 -111.16
C GLU A 263 -8.34 -79.55 -111.90
N THR A 264 -7.26 -79.93 -111.19
CA THR A 264 -6.19 -80.73 -111.79
C THR A 264 -6.64 -82.13 -112.20
N ALA A 265 -7.57 -82.73 -111.45
CA ALA A 265 -8.11 -84.05 -111.76
C ALA A 265 -9.09 -83.99 -112.95
N GLU A 266 -9.96 -82.98 -112.99
CA GLU A 266 -10.89 -82.74 -114.10
C GLU A 266 -10.14 -82.47 -115.40
N ALA A 267 -9.08 -81.64 -115.36
CA ALA A 267 -8.22 -81.38 -116.52
C ALA A 267 -7.54 -82.67 -117.05
N ARG A 268 -7.07 -83.55 -116.15
CA ARG A 268 -6.49 -84.85 -116.53
C ARG A 268 -7.51 -85.79 -117.17
N ALA A 269 -8.71 -85.88 -116.59
CA ALA A 269 -9.78 -86.72 -117.12
C ALA A 269 -10.25 -86.26 -118.52
N ALA A 270 -10.34 -84.94 -118.75
CA ALA A 270 -10.66 -84.39 -120.06
C ALA A 270 -9.59 -84.73 -121.12
N LEU A 271 -8.31 -84.64 -120.76
CA LEU A 271 -7.19 -85.02 -121.63
C LEU A 271 -7.19 -86.51 -121.97
N ASP A 272 -7.44 -87.39 -121.00
CA ASP A 272 -7.50 -88.83 -121.26
C ASP A 272 -8.66 -89.18 -122.21
N ALA A 273 -9.81 -88.51 -122.09
CA ALA A 273 -10.94 -88.68 -123.00
C ALA A 273 -10.62 -88.23 -124.44
N GLU A 274 -9.96 -87.08 -124.61
CA GLU A 274 -9.54 -86.57 -125.93
C GLU A 274 -8.51 -87.51 -126.60
N ILE A 275 -7.58 -88.08 -125.82
CA ILE A 275 -6.61 -89.06 -126.32
C ILE A 275 -7.31 -90.33 -126.82
N GLU A 276 -8.29 -90.85 -126.09
CA GLU A 276 -9.02 -92.05 -126.48
C GLU A 276 -9.93 -91.81 -127.70
N GLU A 277 -10.59 -90.64 -127.78
CA GLU A 277 -11.34 -90.25 -128.99
C GLU A 277 -10.41 -90.19 -130.21
N ARG A 278 -9.22 -89.59 -130.08
CA ARG A 278 -8.26 -89.51 -131.19
C ARG A 278 -7.72 -90.88 -131.61
N ARG A 279 -7.55 -91.80 -130.65
CA ARG A 279 -7.16 -93.19 -130.94
C ARG A 279 -8.25 -93.96 -131.69
N ALA A 280 -9.50 -93.80 -131.29
CA ALA A 280 -10.63 -94.44 -131.97
C ALA A 280 -10.81 -93.96 -133.42
N VAL A 281 -10.62 -92.65 -133.67
CA VAL A 281 -10.62 -92.09 -135.03
C VAL A 281 -9.49 -92.69 -135.88
N LEU A 282 -8.28 -92.76 -135.33
CA LEU A 282 -7.11 -93.35 -136.00
C LEU A 282 -7.29 -94.84 -136.32
N GLU A 283 -7.94 -95.60 -135.43
CA GLU A 283 -8.21 -97.02 -135.63
C GLU A 283 -9.26 -97.23 -136.74
N HIS A 284 -10.29 -96.39 -136.80
CA HIS A 284 -11.29 -96.42 -137.86
C HIS A 284 -10.71 -96.06 -139.25
N GLU A 285 -9.82 -95.07 -139.31
CA GLU A 285 -9.12 -94.68 -140.55
C GLU A 285 -8.21 -95.81 -141.07
N LEU A 286 -7.53 -96.53 -140.16
CA LEU A 286 -6.70 -97.69 -140.51
C LEU A 286 -7.51 -98.89 -141.01
N GLU A 287 -8.73 -99.07 -140.51
CA GLU A 287 -9.60 -100.17 -140.91
C GLU A 287 -10.30 -99.89 -142.26
N GLN A 288 -10.72 -98.65 -142.51
CA GLN A 288 -11.20 -98.22 -143.84
C GLN A 288 -10.12 -98.39 -144.91
N ALA A 289 -8.88 -97.96 -144.64
CA ALA A 289 -7.74 -98.12 -145.54
C ALA A 289 -7.43 -99.60 -145.86
N ARG A 290 -7.69 -100.53 -144.94
CA ARG A 290 -7.54 -101.97 -145.18
C ARG A 290 -8.66 -102.55 -146.05
N THR A 291 -9.91 -102.13 -145.84
CA THR A 291 -11.06 -102.63 -146.63
C THR A 291 -11.06 -102.14 -148.07
N ASP A 292 -10.46 -100.98 -148.34
CA ASP A 292 -10.30 -100.48 -149.71
C ASP A 292 -9.17 -101.23 -150.44
N LEU A 293 -8.10 -101.61 -149.72
CA LEU A 293 -6.99 -102.40 -150.25
C LEU A 293 -7.41 -103.83 -150.64
N ASP A 294 -8.30 -104.47 -149.88
CA ASP A 294 -8.80 -105.83 -150.17
C ASP A 294 -9.73 -105.86 -151.40
N ARG A 295 -10.46 -104.78 -151.71
CA ARG A 295 -11.33 -104.69 -152.90
C ARG A 295 -10.54 -104.49 -154.19
N GLU A 296 -9.38 -103.84 -154.12
CA GLU A 296 -8.50 -103.64 -155.28
C GLU A 296 -7.72 -104.93 -155.62
N LEU A 297 -7.39 -105.77 -154.63
CA LEU A 297 -6.63 -107.02 -154.82
C LEU A 297 -7.40 -108.15 -155.55
N ASP A 298 -8.73 -108.19 -155.47
CA ASP A 298 -9.54 -109.20 -156.17
C ASP A 298 -9.88 -108.82 -157.63
N ALA A 299 -9.82 -107.54 -157.98
CA ALA A 299 -10.03 -107.08 -159.36
C ALA A 299 -8.81 -107.30 -160.27
N GLU A 300 -7.59 -107.32 -159.70
CA GLU A 300 -6.32 -107.42 -160.44
C GLU A 300 -5.85 -108.86 -160.76
N ARG A 301 -6.51 -109.90 -160.21
CA ARG A 301 -6.11 -111.31 -160.42
C ARG A 301 -6.49 -111.94 -161.77
N VAL A 302 -7.37 -111.32 -162.57
CA VAL A 302 -7.82 -111.88 -163.86
C VAL A 302 -7.13 -111.23 -165.07
N LYS A 303 -6.55 -110.03 -164.93
CA LYS A 303 -5.92 -109.34 -166.06
C LYS A 303 -4.41 -109.54 -166.18
N LEU A 304 -3.74 -110.05 -165.14
CA LEU A 304 -2.30 -110.35 -165.11
C LEU A 304 -1.88 -111.64 -165.85
N ALA A 305 -2.71 -112.15 -166.78
CA ALA A 305 -2.40 -113.33 -167.59
C ALA A 305 -1.96 -113.01 -169.02
N GLN A 306 -2.13 -111.77 -169.50
CA GLN A 306 -1.68 -111.37 -170.83
C GLN A 306 -1.10 -109.96 -170.79
N GLU A 307 0.22 -109.91 -171.01
CA GLU A 307 1.00 -108.73 -171.40
C GLU A 307 1.40 -107.83 -170.22
N ARG A 308 2.56 -108.07 -169.58
CA ARG A 308 3.93 -107.98 -170.10
C ARG A 308 4.30 -106.54 -170.44
N GLU A 309 5.56 -106.24 -170.10
CA GLU A 309 6.40 -105.18 -170.66
C GLU A 309 6.50 -103.93 -169.79
N GLN A 310 7.72 -103.72 -169.26
CA GLN A 310 8.38 -102.40 -169.16
C GLN A 310 7.56 -101.28 -168.52
N VAL A 311 7.77 -100.89 -167.26
CA VAL A 311 8.95 -100.15 -166.73
C VAL A 311 8.39 -99.51 -165.44
N SER A 312 9.08 -99.56 -164.30
CA SER A 312 9.77 -98.39 -163.68
C SER A 312 8.87 -97.14 -163.65
N VAL A 313 8.64 -96.45 -162.54
CA VAL A 313 9.52 -96.03 -161.45
C VAL A 313 8.62 -95.28 -160.45
N ASP A 314 9.13 -95.09 -159.24
CA ASP A 314 8.68 -94.17 -158.17
C ASP A 314 7.74 -94.69 -157.06
N LEU A 315 8.17 -94.34 -155.83
CA LEU A 315 7.60 -94.55 -154.48
C LEU A 315 7.81 -95.96 -153.89
N GLU A 316 8.83 -96.24 -153.06
CA GLU A 316 9.50 -95.42 -152.03
C GLU A 316 8.55 -94.82 -150.97
N ARG A 317 8.75 -95.22 -149.69
CA ARG A 317 9.21 -94.24 -148.68
C ARG A 317 8.19 -93.30 -147.99
N GLU A 318 7.14 -93.84 -147.37
CA GLU A 318 6.31 -93.08 -146.41
C GLU A 318 5.94 -93.76 -145.07
N THR A 319 6.42 -94.98 -144.76
CA THR A 319 5.94 -95.71 -143.56
C THR A 319 6.86 -95.69 -142.33
N GLU A 320 7.81 -94.76 -142.25
CA GLU A 320 8.66 -94.58 -141.06
C GLU A 320 8.68 -93.14 -140.52
N THR A 321 8.15 -92.15 -141.26
CA THR A 321 8.12 -90.73 -140.87
C THR A 321 6.85 -90.27 -140.14
N ALA A 322 5.81 -91.11 -140.01
CA ALA A 322 4.57 -90.77 -139.28
C ALA A 322 4.62 -91.16 -137.78
N ARG A 323 5.40 -92.18 -137.40
CA ARG A 323 5.41 -92.72 -136.02
C ARG A 323 6.22 -91.87 -135.04
N LEU A 324 7.23 -91.13 -135.51
CA LEU A 324 8.03 -90.22 -134.70
C LEU A 324 7.41 -88.82 -134.53
N LYS A 325 6.51 -88.39 -135.43
CA LYS A 325 5.81 -87.09 -135.31
C LYS A 325 4.68 -87.10 -134.28
N LEU A 326 3.92 -88.20 -134.18
CA LEU A 326 2.82 -88.32 -133.21
C LEU A 326 3.31 -88.41 -131.75
N GLN A 327 4.48 -89.00 -131.53
CA GLN A 327 5.09 -89.08 -130.19
C GLN A 327 5.62 -87.71 -129.71
N HIS A 328 6.15 -86.88 -130.63
CA HIS A 328 6.60 -85.53 -130.28
C HIS A 328 5.46 -84.52 -130.07
N GLU A 329 4.30 -84.68 -130.71
CA GLU A 329 3.12 -83.84 -130.43
C GLU A 329 2.46 -84.19 -129.08
N LEU A 330 2.41 -85.47 -128.70
CA LEU A 330 1.92 -85.91 -127.38
C LEU A 330 2.80 -85.41 -126.22
N ASP A 331 4.12 -85.45 -126.36
CA ASP A 331 5.03 -84.94 -125.34
C ASP A 331 5.00 -83.41 -125.23
N ARG A 332 4.74 -82.69 -126.34
CA ARG A 332 4.60 -81.23 -126.34
C ARG A 332 3.32 -80.75 -125.65
N ILE A 333 2.19 -81.44 -125.86
CA ILE A 333 0.91 -81.12 -125.18
C ILE A 333 1.01 -81.45 -123.69
N ARG A 334 1.61 -82.58 -123.32
CA ARG A 334 1.85 -82.93 -121.90
C ARG A 334 2.77 -81.96 -121.18
N ALA A 335 3.85 -81.50 -121.83
CA ALA A 335 4.75 -80.51 -121.26
C ALA A 335 4.08 -79.13 -121.10
N LYS A 336 3.22 -78.73 -122.05
CA LYS A 336 2.49 -77.46 -121.97
C LYS A 336 1.47 -77.46 -120.82
N HIS A 337 0.68 -78.53 -120.68
CA HIS A 337 -0.29 -78.63 -119.57
C HIS A 337 0.37 -78.87 -118.20
N ALA A 338 1.52 -79.55 -118.14
CA ALA A 338 2.30 -79.64 -116.91
C ALA A 338 2.80 -78.27 -116.45
N ALA A 339 3.26 -77.43 -117.40
CA ALA A 339 3.66 -76.06 -117.12
C ALA A 339 2.47 -75.18 -116.67
N GLU A 340 1.28 -75.33 -117.29
CA GLU A 340 0.06 -74.62 -116.87
C GLU A 340 -0.39 -75.04 -115.45
N LEU A 341 -0.31 -76.33 -115.11
CA LEU A 341 -0.60 -76.82 -113.75
C LEU A 341 0.43 -76.34 -112.70
N GLU A 342 1.70 -76.27 -113.07
CA GLU A 342 2.76 -75.77 -112.21
C GLU A 342 2.64 -74.25 -112.00
N GLN A 343 2.22 -73.51 -113.04
CA GLN A 343 1.91 -72.09 -112.96
C GLN A 343 0.73 -71.81 -112.03
N MET A 344 -0.40 -72.54 -112.15
CA MET A 344 -1.54 -72.35 -111.23
C MET A 344 -1.20 -72.68 -109.77
N ARG A 345 -0.31 -73.67 -109.54
CA ARG A 345 0.20 -73.97 -108.20
C ARG A 345 1.11 -72.87 -107.65
N ALA A 346 1.93 -72.27 -108.48
CA ALA A 346 2.81 -71.16 -108.09
C ALA A 346 2.00 -69.89 -107.80
N ASP A 347 0.99 -69.58 -108.62
CA ASP A 347 0.11 -68.42 -108.44
C ASP A 347 -0.71 -68.56 -107.14
N LEU A 348 -1.25 -69.74 -106.85
CA LEU A 348 -1.97 -69.98 -105.59
C LEU A 348 -1.03 -69.94 -104.37
N ALA A 349 0.20 -70.48 -104.48
CA ALA A 349 1.18 -70.40 -103.39
C ALA A 349 1.56 -68.95 -103.07
N LEU A 350 1.67 -68.10 -104.09
CA LEU A 350 1.93 -66.68 -103.94
C LEU A 350 0.74 -65.97 -103.28
N GLU A 351 -0.50 -66.29 -103.67
CA GLU A 351 -1.71 -65.75 -103.05
C GLU A 351 -1.82 -66.15 -101.56
N GLN A 352 -1.44 -67.39 -101.21
CA GLN A 352 -1.37 -67.84 -99.81
C GLN A 352 -0.27 -67.13 -99.01
N GLU A 353 0.89 -66.86 -99.63
CA GLU A 353 1.97 -66.12 -98.99
C GLU A 353 1.59 -64.65 -98.77
N GLN A 354 0.91 -64.03 -99.75
CA GLN A 354 0.37 -62.68 -99.64
C GLN A 354 -0.71 -62.59 -98.55
N ALA A 355 -1.68 -63.51 -98.53
CA ALA A 355 -2.72 -63.54 -97.49
C ALA A 355 -2.14 -63.73 -96.07
N ARG A 356 -1.05 -64.51 -95.93
CA ARG A 356 -0.33 -64.64 -94.65
C ARG A 356 0.41 -63.37 -94.26
N ALA A 357 1.10 -62.74 -95.20
CA ALA A 357 1.81 -61.49 -94.97
C ALA A 357 0.86 -60.34 -94.60
N ASP A 358 -0.29 -60.23 -95.29
CA ASP A 358 -1.32 -59.23 -95.00
C ASP A 358 -1.93 -59.48 -93.62
N PHE A 359 -2.22 -60.74 -93.27
CA PHE A 359 -2.70 -61.11 -91.93
C PHE A 359 -1.68 -60.81 -90.82
N GLU A 360 -0.39 -61.10 -91.03
CA GLU A 360 0.67 -60.76 -90.08
C GLU A 360 0.81 -59.24 -89.91
N ALA A 361 0.67 -58.47 -90.99
CA ALA A 361 0.69 -57.02 -90.95
C ALA A 361 -0.51 -56.44 -90.19
N GLU A 362 -1.73 -56.95 -90.42
CA GLU A 362 -2.93 -56.53 -89.69
C GLU A 362 -2.84 -56.89 -88.19
N ALA A 363 -2.32 -58.07 -87.85
CA ALA A 363 -2.12 -58.49 -86.47
C ALA A 363 -1.07 -57.63 -85.73
N GLU A 364 0.00 -57.23 -86.42
CA GLU A 364 1.02 -56.34 -85.85
C GLU A 364 0.50 -54.91 -85.70
N GLN A 365 -0.27 -54.42 -86.68
CA GLN A 365 -0.91 -53.11 -86.59
C GLN A 365 -1.91 -53.06 -85.41
N ALA A 366 -2.75 -54.08 -85.25
CA ALA A 366 -3.66 -54.19 -84.11
C ALA A 366 -2.92 -54.25 -82.76
N ARG A 367 -1.74 -54.87 -82.71
CA ARG A 367 -0.88 -54.86 -81.51
C ARG A 367 -0.31 -53.48 -81.20
N ILE A 368 0.17 -52.75 -82.22
CA ILE A 368 0.71 -51.40 -82.05
C ILE A 368 -0.39 -50.45 -81.57
N ASP A 369 -1.59 -50.53 -82.17
CA ASP A 369 -2.72 -49.70 -81.77
C ASP A 369 -3.19 -50.01 -80.34
N LEU A 370 -3.19 -51.29 -79.95
CA LEU A 370 -3.45 -51.68 -78.56
C LEU A 370 -2.38 -51.12 -77.63
N ASP A 371 -1.09 -51.28 -77.92
CA ASP A 371 0.00 -50.78 -77.06
C ASP A 371 -0.04 -49.25 -76.90
N ASN A 372 -0.40 -48.52 -77.96
CA ASN A 372 -0.62 -47.08 -77.92
C ASN A 372 -1.81 -46.72 -77.01
N GLN A 373 -2.93 -47.44 -77.11
CA GLN A 373 -4.08 -47.26 -76.22
C GLN A 373 -3.72 -47.57 -74.77
N LEU A 374 -2.96 -48.63 -74.51
CA LEU A 374 -2.50 -49.01 -73.17
C LEU A 374 -1.56 -47.96 -72.57
N THR A 375 -0.67 -47.41 -73.39
CA THR A 375 0.25 -46.34 -72.97
C THR A 375 -0.53 -45.06 -72.66
N SER A 376 -1.55 -44.74 -73.47
CA SER A 376 -2.48 -43.63 -73.23
C SER A 376 -3.24 -43.80 -71.91
N MET A 377 -3.86 -44.98 -71.69
CA MET A 377 -4.61 -45.26 -70.45
C MET A 377 -3.69 -45.20 -69.24
N LYS A 378 -2.53 -45.86 -69.27
CA LYS A 378 -1.54 -45.79 -68.18
C LYS A 378 -1.13 -44.36 -67.86
N LYS A 379 -0.85 -43.53 -68.87
CA LYS A 379 -0.49 -42.11 -68.66
C LYS A 379 -1.62 -41.33 -67.98
N LYS A 380 -2.87 -41.52 -68.41
CA LYS A 380 -4.04 -40.88 -67.77
C LYS A 380 -4.18 -41.31 -66.31
N THR A 381 -4.17 -42.62 -66.04
CA THR A 381 -4.28 -43.15 -64.67
C THR A 381 -3.14 -42.67 -63.78
N THR A 382 -1.89 -42.63 -64.28
CA THR A 382 -0.76 -42.08 -63.50
C THR A 382 -0.95 -40.61 -63.17
N HIS A 383 -1.48 -39.82 -64.11
CA HIS A 383 -1.68 -38.40 -63.89
C HIS A 383 -2.78 -38.13 -62.86
N GLU A 384 -3.86 -38.92 -62.88
CA GLU A 384 -4.94 -38.85 -61.89
C GLU A 384 -4.45 -39.27 -60.50
N VAL A 385 -3.68 -40.36 -60.39
CA VAL A 385 -3.06 -40.76 -59.12
C VAL A 385 -2.14 -39.68 -58.56
N ASP A 386 -1.28 -39.08 -59.39
CA ASP A 386 -0.35 -38.03 -58.96
C ASP A 386 -1.07 -36.72 -58.61
N ARG A 387 -2.22 -36.46 -59.24
CA ARG A 387 -3.08 -35.34 -58.87
C ARG A 387 -3.70 -35.58 -57.49
N MET A 388 -4.33 -36.73 -57.27
CA MET A 388 -4.95 -37.07 -55.98
C MET A 388 -3.93 -37.08 -54.83
N ARG A 389 -2.70 -37.58 -55.07
CA ARG A 389 -1.61 -37.50 -54.07
C ARG A 389 -1.26 -36.06 -53.69
N ARG A 390 -1.15 -35.16 -54.67
CA ARG A 390 -0.83 -33.73 -54.41
C ARG A 390 -1.94 -33.02 -53.67
N GLU A 391 -3.20 -33.36 -53.94
CA GLU A 391 -4.35 -32.82 -53.20
C GLU A 391 -4.32 -33.26 -51.73
N ILE A 392 -4.01 -34.54 -51.45
CA ILE A 392 -3.84 -35.05 -50.07
C ILE A 392 -2.67 -34.37 -49.33
N GLU A 393 -1.52 -34.19 -50.00
CA GLU A 393 -0.36 -33.53 -49.38
C GLU A 393 -0.63 -32.06 -49.05
N ARG A 394 -1.31 -31.33 -49.94
CA ARG A 394 -1.70 -29.93 -49.69
C ARG A 394 -2.64 -29.82 -48.49
N ALA A 395 -3.71 -30.64 -48.46
CA ALA A 395 -4.64 -30.63 -47.33
C ALA A 395 -3.96 -30.90 -45.98
N ARG A 396 -2.93 -31.75 -45.95
CA ARG A 396 -2.12 -31.97 -44.73
C ARG A 396 -1.27 -30.75 -44.34
N MET A 397 -0.60 -30.13 -45.32
CA MET A 397 0.23 -28.94 -45.06
C MET A 397 -0.62 -27.77 -44.57
N ASP A 398 -1.80 -27.57 -45.16
CA ASP A 398 -2.73 -26.51 -44.76
C ASP A 398 -3.23 -26.74 -43.32
N LEU A 399 -3.63 -27.97 -42.98
CA LEU A 399 -4.03 -28.34 -41.61
C LEU A 399 -2.90 -28.11 -40.59
N ASP A 400 -1.68 -28.54 -40.90
CA ASP A 400 -0.53 -28.36 -40.00
C ASP A 400 -0.22 -26.86 -39.76
N ALA A 401 -0.36 -26.02 -40.80
CA ALA A 401 -0.18 -24.59 -40.70
C ALA A 401 -1.27 -23.90 -39.86
N GLU A 402 -2.53 -24.32 -40.01
CA GLU A 402 -3.65 -23.82 -39.21
C GLU A 402 -3.48 -24.19 -37.72
N LEU A 403 -3.09 -25.43 -37.43
CA LEU A 403 -2.82 -25.89 -36.06
C LEU A 403 -1.66 -25.16 -35.41
N ALA A 404 -0.59 -24.88 -36.16
CA ALA A 404 0.53 -24.08 -35.67
C ALA A 404 0.07 -22.66 -35.32
N THR A 405 -0.65 -22.00 -36.24
CA THR A 405 -1.16 -20.64 -36.03
C THR A 405 -2.08 -20.56 -34.81
N LYS A 406 -2.99 -21.52 -34.65
CA LYS A 406 -3.93 -21.58 -33.53
C LYS A 406 -3.24 -21.81 -32.18
N ARG A 407 -2.17 -22.62 -32.16
CA ARG A 407 -1.35 -22.83 -30.97
C ARG A 407 -0.60 -21.56 -30.58
N ASP A 408 0.03 -20.88 -31.54
CA ASP A 408 0.74 -19.63 -31.29
C ASP A 408 -0.22 -18.53 -30.79
N GLU A 409 -1.41 -18.41 -31.37
CA GLU A 409 -2.47 -17.49 -30.90
C GLU A 409 -2.86 -17.77 -29.44
N ALA A 410 -3.09 -19.04 -29.08
CA ALA A 410 -3.48 -19.43 -27.72
C ALA A 410 -2.35 -19.22 -26.70
N GLU A 411 -1.09 -19.49 -27.08
CA GLU A 411 0.07 -19.23 -26.23
C GLU A 411 0.27 -17.73 -25.99
N GLN A 412 0.08 -16.90 -27.02
CA GLN A 412 0.12 -15.45 -26.88
C GLN A 412 -1.01 -14.91 -25.99
N GLU A 413 -2.24 -15.41 -26.12
CA GLU A 413 -3.35 -15.04 -25.23
C GLU A 413 -3.04 -15.37 -23.75
N LEU A 414 -2.50 -16.56 -23.49
CA LEU A 414 -2.08 -16.99 -22.15
C LEU A 414 -0.97 -16.10 -21.58
N LEU A 415 0.06 -15.80 -22.38
CA LEU A 415 1.16 -14.93 -21.99
C LEU A 415 0.68 -13.51 -21.69
N ALA A 416 -0.19 -12.94 -22.53
CA ALA A 416 -0.75 -11.62 -22.33
C ALA A 416 -1.59 -11.55 -21.04
N ALA A 417 -2.44 -12.55 -20.80
CA ALA A 417 -3.24 -12.61 -19.57
C ALA A 417 -2.38 -12.82 -18.31
N GLN A 418 -1.30 -13.62 -18.39
CA GLN A 418 -0.35 -13.75 -17.27
C GLN A 418 0.39 -12.43 -16.99
N GLN A 419 0.81 -11.72 -18.04
CA GLN A 419 1.45 -10.41 -17.89
C GLN A 419 0.49 -9.39 -17.27
N GLU A 420 -0.75 -9.33 -17.74
CA GLU A 420 -1.76 -8.44 -17.17
C GLU A 420 -2.05 -8.76 -15.70
N ALA A 421 -2.23 -10.02 -15.34
CA ALA A 421 -2.42 -10.44 -13.95
C ALA A 421 -1.19 -10.11 -13.07
N ALA A 422 0.02 -10.25 -13.61
CA ALA A 422 1.26 -9.89 -12.93
C ALA A 422 1.37 -8.38 -12.70
N ASP A 423 1.05 -7.57 -13.71
CA ASP A 423 1.08 -6.10 -13.63
C ASP A 423 0.03 -5.57 -12.64
N GLN A 424 -1.18 -6.12 -12.66
CA GLN A 424 -2.21 -5.79 -11.68
C GLN A 424 -1.78 -6.16 -10.26
N THR A 425 -1.27 -7.38 -10.06
CA THR A 425 -0.78 -7.82 -8.74
C THR A 425 0.37 -6.94 -8.25
N LYS A 426 1.30 -6.59 -9.14
CA LYS A 426 2.41 -5.70 -8.82
C LYS A 426 1.91 -4.32 -8.40
N LYS A 427 0.98 -3.74 -9.16
CA LYS A 427 0.40 -2.43 -8.83
C LYS A 427 -0.24 -2.43 -7.43
N PHE A 428 -1.06 -3.44 -7.11
CA PHE A 428 -1.66 -3.55 -5.77
C PHE A 428 -0.62 -3.69 -4.67
N LEU A 429 0.44 -4.47 -4.89
CA LEU A 429 1.53 -4.61 -3.92
C LEU A 429 2.30 -3.29 -3.75
N ASP A 430 2.55 -2.56 -4.83
CA ASP A 430 3.23 -1.25 -4.80
C ASP A 430 2.37 -0.22 -4.04
N ASP A 431 1.06 -0.17 -4.29
CA ASP A 431 0.10 0.71 -3.60
C ASP A 431 0.02 0.36 -2.09
N SER A 432 -0.14 -0.92 -1.74
CA SER A 432 -0.13 -1.38 -0.33
C SER A 432 1.19 -1.08 0.39
N ASN A 433 2.32 -1.20 -0.32
CA ASN A 433 3.64 -0.87 0.24
C ASN A 433 3.80 0.65 0.45
N ALA A 434 3.26 1.47 -0.45
CA ALA A 434 3.26 2.93 -0.31
C ALA A 434 2.43 3.37 0.91
N GLU A 435 1.23 2.81 1.09
CA GLU A 435 0.39 3.07 2.26
C GLU A 435 1.07 2.63 3.57
N LEU A 436 1.75 1.49 3.56
CA LEU A 436 2.52 1.02 4.71
C LEU A 436 3.67 1.96 5.04
N ALA A 437 4.40 2.43 4.02
CA ALA A 437 5.49 3.38 4.20
C ALA A 437 4.99 4.72 4.76
N GLU A 438 3.84 5.20 4.29
CA GLU A 438 3.18 6.39 4.82
C GLU A 438 2.76 6.20 6.29
N ALA A 439 2.15 5.06 6.64
CA ALA A 439 1.79 4.75 8.02
C ALA A 439 3.03 4.73 8.94
N VAL A 440 4.12 4.12 8.49
CA VAL A 440 5.40 4.12 9.23
C VAL A 440 5.94 5.54 9.40
N ALA A 441 5.92 6.37 8.35
CA ALA A 441 6.37 7.75 8.41
C ALA A 441 5.53 8.57 9.42
N ARG A 442 4.20 8.44 9.39
CA ARG A 442 3.31 9.11 10.35
C ARG A 442 3.58 8.65 11.79
N THR A 443 3.83 7.36 12.03
CA THR A 443 4.21 6.90 13.38
C THR A 443 5.55 7.43 13.85
N ALA A 444 6.51 7.61 12.94
CA ALA A 444 7.81 8.18 13.27
C ALA A 444 7.68 9.68 13.60
N GLU A 445 6.87 10.41 12.84
CA GLU A 445 6.56 11.82 13.09
C GLU A 445 5.85 12.00 14.44
N ALA A 446 4.81 11.21 14.71
CA ALA A 446 4.11 11.25 16.00
C ALA A 446 5.02 10.91 17.19
N ARG A 447 5.98 9.98 17.02
CA ARG A 447 6.99 9.71 18.05
C ARG A 447 7.92 10.89 18.28
N ALA A 448 8.37 11.54 17.21
CA ALA A 448 9.20 12.74 17.30
C ALA A 448 8.44 13.91 17.95
N GLU A 449 7.15 14.07 17.65
CA GLU A 449 6.29 15.05 18.30
C GLU A 449 6.12 14.76 19.80
N ALA A 450 5.87 13.50 20.16
CA ALA A 450 5.78 13.07 21.55
C ALA A 450 7.07 13.33 22.34
N GLU A 451 8.25 13.05 21.74
CA GLU A 451 9.55 13.38 22.33
C GLU A 451 9.79 14.89 22.46
N ARG A 452 9.32 15.68 21.49
CA ARG A 452 9.35 17.14 21.57
C ARG A 452 8.50 17.67 22.71
N LEU A 453 7.26 17.20 22.85
CA LEU A 453 6.36 17.59 23.95
C LEU A 453 6.96 17.27 25.32
N GLU A 454 7.55 16.08 25.48
CA GLU A 454 8.25 15.70 26.72
C GLU A 454 9.46 16.62 27.00
N THR A 455 10.22 17.01 25.96
CA THR A 455 11.39 17.87 26.10
C THR A 455 11.00 19.33 26.41
N GLU A 456 9.99 19.85 25.73
CA GLU A 456 9.43 21.18 25.96
C GLU A 456 8.89 21.26 27.40
N ALA A 457 8.08 20.29 27.83
CA ALA A 457 7.58 20.22 29.20
C ALA A 457 8.70 20.14 30.25
N ARG A 458 9.74 19.32 30.04
CA ARG A 458 10.90 19.25 30.95
C ARG A 458 11.62 20.59 31.08
N THR A 459 11.74 21.33 29.99
CA THR A 459 12.38 22.65 29.99
C THR A 459 11.51 23.66 30.75
N GLU A 460 10.21 23.70 30.48
CA GLU A 460 9.28 24.57 31.20
C GLU A 460 9.22 24.24 32.71
N ILE A 461 9.30 22.96 33.08
CA ILE A 461 9.36 22.53 34.49
C ILE A 461 10.62 23.06 35.16
N ALA A 462 11.78 22.94 34.49
CA ALA A 462 13.04 23.44 35.01
C ALA A 462 12.98 24.96 35.22
N ASP A 463 12.51 25.71 34.21
CA ASP A 463 12.38 27.17 34.28
C ASP A 463 11.38 27.62 35.35
N ALA A 464 10.28 26.89 35.56
CA ALA A 464 9.32 27.18 36.63
C ALA A 464 9.93 26.93 38.02
N ARG A 465 10.67 25.82 38.20
CA ARG A 465 11.36 25.51 39.46
C ARG A 465 12.46 26.51 39.78
N ASP A 466 13.28 26.87 38.80
CA ASP A 466 14.37 27.83 38.99
C ASP A 466 13.83 29.21 39.37
N ARG A 467 12.75 29.68 38.72
CA ARG A 467 12.07 30.93 39.09
C ARG A 467 11.50 30.89 40.51
N ALA A 468 10.87 29.79 40.90
CA ALA A 468 10.34 29.64 42.25
C ALA A 468 11.46 29.59 43.32
N ASP A 469 12.56 28.90 43.03
CA ASP A 469 13.74 28.84 43.89
C ASP A 469 14.38 30.22 44.08
N GLU A 470 14.52 31.00 42.99
CA GLU A 470 15.04 32.37 43.04
C GLU A 470 14.12 33.28 43.86
N GLU A 471 12.82 33.30 43.59
CA GLU A 471 11.87 34.13 44.32
C GLU A 471 11.78 33.74 45.82
N ALA A 472 11.85 32.45 46.14
CA ALA A 472 11.92 31.97 47.52
C ALA A 472 13.17 32.48 48.24
N ARG A 473 14.35 32.43 47.58
CA ARG A 473 15.61 32.93 48.12
C ARG A 473 15.56 34.44 48.34
N GLU A 474 15.05 35.19 47.37
CA GLU A 474 14.92 36.65 47.47
C GLU A 474 14.01 37.07 48.62
N ARG A 475 12.86 36.42 48.80
CA ARG A 475 11.94 36.70 49.92
C ARG A 475 12.59 36.46 51.27
N VAL A 476 13.29 35.34 51.44
CA VAL A 476 14.01 35.03 52.70
C VAL A 476 15.15 36.01 52.94
N ALA A 477 15.92 36.37 51.90
CA ALA A 477 17.00 37.35 52.01
C ALA A 477 16.47 38.75 52.38
N ALA A 478 15.37 39.20 51.77
CA ALA A 478 14.70 40.46 52.09
C ALA A 478 14.23 40.48 53.56
N ALA A 479 13.61 39.40 54.04
CA ALA A 479 13.18 39.28 55.43
C ALA A 479 14.38 39.28 56.40
N HIS A 480 15.49 38.62 56.07
CA HIS A 480 16.72 38.68 56.85
C HIS A 480 17.30 40.10 56.93
N SER A 481 17.28 40.85 55.83
CA SER A 481 17.70 42.24 55.81
C SER A 481 16.81 43.11 56.70
N GLN A 482 15.49 42.96 56.59
CA GLN A 482 14.52 43.68 57.41
C GLN A 482 14.64 43.36 58.91
N ALA A 483 14.76 42.08 59.27
CA ALA A 483 14.96 41.62 60.63
C ALA A 483 16.24 42.21 61.26
N ARG A 484 17.35 42.22 60.51
CA ARG A 484 18.60 42.86 60.95
C ARG A 484 18.42 44.36 61.17
N LYS A 485 17.71 45.04 60.28
CA LYS A 485 17.43 46.47 60.42
C LYS A 485 16.57 46.76 61.66
N LEU A 486 15.53 45.98 61.92
CA LEU A 486 14.68 46.12 63.11
C LEU A 486 15.49 45.98 64.41
N ILE A 487 16.38 44.98 64.47
CA ILE A 487 17.27 44.78 65.62
C ILE A 487 18.24 45.94 65.76
N ALA A 488 18.89 46.38 64.67
CA ALA A 488 19.82 47.50 64.70
C ALA A 488 19.16 48.82 65.15
N ASP A 489 17.96 49.13 64.62
CA ASP A 489 17.19 50.32 64.99
C ASP A 489 16.80 50.27 66.49
N ALA A 490 16.45 49.09 67.01
CA ALA A 490 16.16 48.90 68.43
C ALA A 490 17.41 49.02 69.30
N GLU A 491 18.54 48.44 68.90
CA GLU A 491 19.82 48.61 69.59
C GLU A 491 20.25 50.08 69.65
N GLU A 492 20.08 50.83 68.56
CA GLU A 492 20.40 52.25 68.52
C GLU A 492 19.51 53.05 69.49
N ARG A 493 18.19 52.82 69.45
CA ARG A 493 17.24 53.49 70.35
C ARG A 493 17.48 53.15 71.82
N THR A 494 17.76 51.90 72.13
CA THR A 494 18.03 51.47 73.52
C THR A 494 19.35 52.02 74.04
N ARG A 495 20.40 52.09 73.21
CA ARG A 495 21.64 52.81 73.58
C ARG A 495 21.39 54.29 73.85
N ALA A 496 20.58 54.95 73.01
CA ALA A 496 20.23 56.36 73.22
C ALA A 496 19.44 56.58 74.51
N LEU A 497 18.52 55.67 74.83
CA LEU A 497 17.71 55.72 76.06
C LEU A 497 18.56 55.51 77.32
N VAL A 498 19.48 54.55 77.29
CA VAL A 498 20.42 54.33 78.40
C VAL A 498 21.36 55.53 78.55
N ALA A 499 21.87 56.09 77.45
CA ALA A 499 22.72 57.28 77.49
C ALA A 499 22.00 58.50 78.09
N ASP A 500 20.75 58.77 77.68
CA ASP A 500 19.93 59.85 78.27
C ASP A 500 19.68 59.63 79.77
N ALA A 501 19.46 58.37 80.18
CA ALA A 501 19.35 58.03 81.60
C ALA A 501 20.68 58.25 82.34
N GLU A 502 21.81 57.84 81.77
CA GLU A 502 23.15 58.06 82.34
C GLU A 502 23.48 59.55 82.49
N ASP A 503 23.16 60.38 81.50
CA ASP A 503 23.34 61.83 81.55
C ASP A 503 22.50 62.46 82.67
N ARG A 504 21.23 62.06 82.80
CA ARG A 504 20.36 62.49 83.90
C ARG A 504 20.88 62.02 85.26
N LEU A 505 21.40 60.80 85.35
CA LEU A 505 22.02 60.27 86.57
C LEU A 505 23.27 61.06 86.95
N ALA A 506 24.10 61.43 85.96
CA ALA A 506 25.26 62.29 86.18
C ALA A 506 24.83 63.67 86.70
N GLN A 507 23.77 64.25 86.14
CA GLN A 507 23.20 65.50 86.63
C GLN A 507 22.69 65.38 88.08
N ILE A 508 21.93 64.33 88.41
CA ILE A 508 21.45 64.08 89.79
C ILE A 508 22.62 63.92 90.75
N ARG A 509 23.71 63.24 90.35
CA ARG A 509 24.93 63.11 91.16
C ARG A 509 25.62 64.45 91.37
N ILE A 510 25.76 65.27 90.33
CA ILE A 510 26.34 66.62 90.43
C ILE A 510 25.51 67.50 91.37
N GLU A 511 24.17 67.49 91.23
CA GLU A 511 23.27 68.24 92.09
C GLU A 511 23.36 67.75 93.55
N ARG A 512 23.39 66.43 93.77
CA ARG A 512 23.59 65.82 95.08
C ARG A 512 24.93 66.23 95.72
N ASP A 513 26.02 66.16 94.97
CA ASP A 513 27.36 66.51 95.44
C ASP A 513 27.50 68.02 95.69
N ALA A 514 26.85 68.85 94.88
CA ALA A 514 26.77 70.30 95.08
C ALA A 514 25.96 70.65 96.35
N VAL A 515 24.84 69.96 96.59
CA VAL A 515 24.06 70.11 97.83
C VAL A 515 24.89 69.65 99.04
N ALA A 516 25.54 68.49 98.96
CA ALA A 516 26.40 67.98 100.02
C ALA A 516 27.56 68.94 100.32
N GLY A 517 28.25 69.44 99.30
CA GLY A 517 29.36 70.40 99.41
C GLY A 517 28.91 71.78 99.90
N TYR A 518 27.73 72.25 99.50
CA TYR A 518 27.14 73.49 100.05
C TYR A 518 26.95 73.36 101.56
N PHE A 519 26.37 72.24 102.04
CA PHE A 519 26.18 72.03 103.46
C PHE A 519 27.50 71.81 104.23
N GLU A 520 28.48 71.14 103.63
CA GLU A 520 29.82 71.02 104.22
C GLU A 520 30.52 72.38 104.33
N SER A 521 30.40 73.24 103.32
CA SER A 521 30.92 74.61 103.35
C SER A 521 30.18 75.48 104.39
N LEU A 522 28.86 75.32 104.52
CA LEU A 522 28.05 75.98 105.56
C LEU A 522 28.55 75.55 106.95
N ARG A 523 28.79 74.26 107.15
CA ARG A 523 29.35 73.70 108.39
C ARG A 523 30.73 74.29 108.69
N GLY A 524 31.60 74.38 107.68
CA GLY A 524 32.93 74.97 107.78
C GLY A 524 32.91 76.45 108.17
N VAL A 525 32.09 77.27 107.50
CA VAL A 525 31.91 78.70 107.80
C VAL A 525 31.35 78.90 109.21
N LEU A 526 30.44 78.03 109.66
CA LEU A 526 29.85 78.08 110.99
C LEU A 526 30.83 77.70 112.09
N THR A 527 31.65 76.67 111.88
CA THR A 527 32.76 76.35 112.80
C THR A 527 33.81 77.47 112.86
N GLN A 528 34.07 78.16 111.75
CA GLN A 528 34.92 79.37 111.76
C GLN A 528 34.25 80.54 112.49
N ALA A 529 32.94 80.76 112.32
CA ALA A 529 32.20 81.78 113.04
C ALA A 529 32.16 81.51 114.55
N GLU A 530 31.99 80.26 114.99
CA GLU A 530 32.12 79.85 116.39
C GLU A 530 33.54 80.07 116.94
N GLN A 531 34.58 79.78 116.16
CA GLN A 531 35.97 80.00 116.57
C GLN A 531 36.35 81.48 116.66
N VAL A 532 35.73 82.35 115.85
CA VAL A 532 35.92 83.80 115.89
C VAL A 532 35.08 84.45 117.00
N ALA A 533 33.92 83.89 117.34
CA ALA A 533 33.07 84.37 118.44
C ALA A 533 33.58 83.92 119.84
N ASN A 534 34.40 82.87 119.91
CA ASN A 534 35.05 82.38 121.13
C ASN A 534 36.49 82.93 121.35
N LYS A 535 36.91 83.93 120.58
CA LYS A 535 38.10 84.76 120.82
C LYS A 535 37.68 86.18 121.15
#